data_AF-A0A818QJT4-F1
#
_entry.id   AF-A0A818QJT4-F1
#
_cell.length_a   1.000
_cell.length_b   1.000
_cell.length_c   1.000
_cell.angle_alpha   90.00
_cell.angle_beta   90.00
_cell.angle_gamma   90.00
#
_symmetry.space_group_name_H-M   'P 1'
#
loop_
_entity.id
_entity.type
_entity.pdbx_description
1 polymer ?
#
loop_
_entity_poly.entity_id
_entity_poly.type
_entity_poly.pdbx_seq_one_letter_code
_entity_poly.pdbx_strand_id
1 'polypeptide(L)'
;MIDQDVNATFELEQRIAKYHRTITEQLAHIDENIRTTLGNVSRILNVNFDFVNYFRRAYRLANVSLVDEDMVLISEIDFIRNVSSIIDHYSPRTLQNYLVWRFILNRVDQMPKRFQIIKQNFLKVLTGANSQQSRTIECANFVNTYMAFAVAKLYIQKYFDENARNQVS
;
A
#
# COMPACT_ATOMS: atom_id res chain seq x y z
N MET A 1 25.37 13.42 7.64
CA MET A 1 24.32 13.92 6.72
C MET A 1 23.38 12.80 6.30
N ILE A 2 23.83 11.73 5.63
CA ILE A 2 22.96 10.61 5.22
C ILE A 2 22.35 9.89 6.42
N ASP A 3 23.12 9.58 7.47
CA ASP A 3 22.60 8.87 8.65
C ASP A 3 21.52 9.66 9.39
N GLN A 4 21.62 10.99 9.39
CA GLN A 4 20.60 11.86 9.96
C GLN A 4 19.31 11.83 9.12
N ASP A 5 19.42 11.88 7.80
CA ASP A 5 18.26 11.75 6.90
C ASP A 5 17.59 10.37 7.07
N VAL A 6 18.39 9.29 7.16
CA VAL A 6 17.89 7.92 7.38
C VAL A 6 17.19 7.80 8.74
N ASN A 7 17.81 8.27 9.81
CA ASN A 7 17.20 8.24 11.15
C ASN A 7 15.90 9.03 11.19
N ALA A 8 15.84 10.20 10.55
CA ALA A 8 14.61 10.98 10.48
C ALA A 8 13.49 10.26 9.72
N THR A 9 13.81 9.55 8.62
CA THR A 9 12.81 8.73 7.91
C THR A 9 12.36 7.52 8.72
N PHE A 10 13.24 6.93 9.51
CA PHE A 10 12.93 5.81 10.37
C PHE A 10 12.02 6.24 11.55
N GLU A 11 12.33 7.35 12.20
CA GLU A 11 11.50 7.92 13.26
C GLU A 11 10.09 8.28 12.75
N LEU A 12 10.01 8.84 11.55
CA LEU A 12 8.73 9.12 10.89
C LEU A 12 7.90 7.83 10.70
N GLU A 13 8.49 6.75 10.16
CA GLU A 13 7.81 5.46 10.01
C GLU A 13 7.33 4.92 11.37
N GLN A 14 8.18 4.97 12.41
CA GLN A 14 7.81 4.49 13.75
C GLN A 14 6.62 5.26 14.33
N ARG A 15 6.59 6.59 14.14
CA ARG A 15 5.48 7.43 14.61
C ARG A 15 4.19 7.15 13.85
N ILE A 16 4.26 6.93 12.53
CA ILE A 16 3.10 6.54 11.71
C ILE A 16 2.59 5.16 12.15
N ALA A 17 3.49 4.19 12.32
CA ALA A 17 3.16 2.81 12.64
C ALA A 17 2.41 2.66 13.97
N LYS A 18 2.67 3.56 14.95
CA LYS A 18 1.96 3.57 16.25
C LYS A 18 0.45 3.72 16.12
N TYR A 19 -0.03 4.38 15.07
CA TYR A 19 -1.45 4.62 14.82
C TYR A 19 -2.07 3.62 13.85
N HIS A 20 -1.28 2.69 13.31
CA HIS A 20 -1.78 1.71 12.36
C HIS A 20 -2.53 0.60 13.11
N ARG A 21 -3.84 0.50 12.88
CA ARG A 21 -4.64 -0.64 13.34
C ARG A 21 -4.23 -1.90 12.57
N THR A 22 -4.28 -3.03 13.25
CA THR A 22 -4.21 -4.36 12.62
C THR A 22 -5.46 -4.60 11.76
N ILE A 23 -5.38 -5.58 10.84
CA ILE A 23 -6.53 -5.95 10.00
C ILE A 23 -7.74 -6.35 10.87
N THR A 24 -7.52 -7.08 11.95
CA THR A 24 -8.59 -7.50 12.87
C THR A 24 -9.29 -6.30 13.51
N GLU A 25 -8.52 -5.30 13.95
CA GLU A 25 -9.07 -4.07 14.51
C GLU A 25 -9.83 -3.28 13.44
N GLN A 26 -9.26 -3.13 12.25
CA GLN A 26 -9.95 -2.46 11.13
C GLN A 26 -11.31 -3.10 10.81
N LEU A 27 -11.38 -4.44 10.80
CA LEU A 27 -12.63 -5.17 10.58
C LEU A 27 -13.64 -4.96 11.73
N ALA A 28 -13.16 -4.88 12.97
CA ALA A 28 -14.01 -4.63 14.13
C ALA A 28 -14.61 -3.22 14.15
N HIS A 29 -13.98 -2.27 13.45
CA HIS A 29 -14.35 -0.86 13.39
C HIS A 29 -14.95 -0.44 12.03
N ILE A 30 -15.45 -1.37 11.20
CA ILE A 30 -16.07 -1.06 9.90
C ILE A 30 -17.24 -0.08 10.04
N ASP A 31 -18.00 -0.18 11.13
CA ASP A 31 -19.14 0.69 11.41
C ASP A 31 -18.73 2.15 11.68
N GLU A 32 -17.44 2.41 11.94
CA GLU A 32 -16.88 3.77 12.08
C GLU A 32 -16.62 4.44 10.71
N ASN A 33 -16.72 3.70 9.61
CA ASN A 33 -16.49 4.25 8.28
C ASN A 33 -17.57 5.26 7.91
N ILE A 34 -17.16 6.46 7.50
CA ILE A 34 -18.08 7.53 7.15
C ILE A 34 -18.29 7.56 5.65
N ARG A 35 -19.55 7.35 5.24
CA ARG A 35 -19.99 7.60 3.87
C ARG A 35 -20.44 9.06 3.74
N THR A 36 -19.83 9.79 2.82
CA THR A 36 -20.10 11.22 2.61
C THR A 36 -19.84 11.63 1.16
N THR A 37 -20.03 12.90 0.84
CA THR A 37 -19.72 13.47 -0.48
C THR A 37 -18.29 13.98 -0.53
N LEU A 38 -17.67 14.01 -1.72
CA LEU A 38 -16.30 14.47 -1.92
C LEU A 38 -16.10 15.90 -1.39
N GLY A 39 -17.05 16.80 -1.63
CA GLY A 39 -16.98 18.19 -1.15
C GLY A 39 -16.94 18.31 0.38
N ASN A 40 -17.46 17.32 1.11
CA ASN A 40 -17.47 17.30 2.58
C ASN A 40 -16.21 16.70 3.20
N VAL A 41 -15.32 16.08 2.40
CA VAL A 41 -14.12 15.38 2.90
C VAL A 41 -13.22 16.32 3.72
N SER A 42 -12.93 17.52 3.21
CA SER A 42 -12.05 18.47 3.90
C SER A 42 -12.60 18.88 5.27
N ARG A 43 -13.93 19.03 5.38
CA ARG A 43 -14.61 19.36 6.64
C ARG A 43 -14.56 18.20 7.63
N ILE A 44 -14.78 16.97 7.16
CA ILE A 44 -14.81 15.78 8.02
C ILE A 44 -13.41 15.46 8.54
N LEU A 45 -12.41 15.45 7.66
CA LEU A 45 -11.04 15.11 8.05
C LEU A 45 -10.42 16.23 8.90
N ASN A 46 -10.64 17.50 8.53
CA ASN A 46 -10.08 18.67 9.19
C ASN A 46 -8.56 18.58 9.36
N VAL A 47 -7.86 18.41 8.24
CA VAL A 47 -6.41 18.18 8.15
C VAL A 47 -5.78 19.14 7.16
N ASN A 48 -4.49 19.38 7.30
CA ASN A 48 -3.70 20.25 6.41
C ASN A 48 -3.33 19.54 5.10
N PHE A 49 -4.31 18.91 4.45
CA PHE A 49 -4.13 18.26 3.16
C PHE A 49 -5.41 18.35 2.33
N ASP A 50 -5.27 18.88 1.12
CA ASP A 50 -6.39 19.05 0.19
C ASP A 50 -6.68 17.76 -0.57
N PHE A 51 -7.38 16.84 0.11
CA PHE A 51 -7.82 15.56 -0.45
C PHE A 51 -8.70 15.75 -1.69
N VAL A 52 -9.58 16.75 -1.69
CA VAL A 52 -10.51 17.00 -2.80
C VAL A 52 -9.76 17.31 -4.09
N ASN A 53 -8.83 18.26 -4.06
CA ASN A 53 -8.02 18.60 -5.23
C ASN A 53 -7.00 17.52 -5.56
N TYR A 54 -6.50 16.78 -4.57
CA TYR A 54 -5.66 15.60 -4.81
C TYR A 54 -6.40 14.55 -5.65
N PHE A 55 -7.59 14.12 -5.23
CA PHE A 55 -8.37 13.13 -5.97
C PHE A 55 -8.80 13.62 -7.34
N ARG A 56 -9.26 14.87 -7.47
CA ARG A 56 -9.58 15.46 -8.79
C ARG A 56 -8.39 15.41 -9.76
N ARG A 57 -7.19 15.75 -9.29
CA ARG A 57 -5.98 15.69 -10.13
C ARG A 57 -5.60 14.25 -10.48
N ALA A 58 -5.69 13.33 -9.53
CA ALA A 58 -5.38 11.93 -9.76
C ALA A 58 -6.32 11.29 -10.79
N TYR A 59 -7.63 11.51 -10.67
CA TYR A 59 -8.64 10.93 -11.57
C TYR A 59 -8.64 11.57 -12.96
N ARG A 60 -8.22 12.83 -13.09
CA ARG A 60 -8.00 13.47 -14.40
C ARG A 60 -6.98 12.74 -15.26
N LEU A 61 -5.98 12.07 -14.66
CA LEU A 61 -5.01 11.25 -15.40
C LEU A 61 -5.67 10.08 -16.14
N ALA A 62 -6.86 9.66 -15.67
CA ALA A 62 -7.69 8.64 -16.30
C ALA A 62 -8.89 9.23 -17.08
N ASN A 63 -8.88 10.54 -17.36
CA ASN A 63 -9.99 11.27 -17.99
C ASN A 63 -11.33 11.18 -17.22
N VAL A 64 -11.28 11.04 -15.90
CA VAL A 64 -12.46 11.05 -15.02
C VAL A 64 -12.56 12.38 -14.30
N SER A 65 -13.73 13.01 -14.36
CA SER A 65 -14.03 14.26 -13.65
C SER A 65 -14.84 13.98 -12.39
N LEU A 66 -14.28 14.31 -11.23
CA LEU A 66 -14.97 14.20 -9.95
C LEU A 66 -15.64 15.52 -9.54
N VAL A 67 -16.91 15.44 -9.13
CA VAL A 67 -17.74 16.55 -8.65
C VAL A 67 -17.92 16.48 -7.13
N ASP A 68 -18.42 17.55 -6.50
CA ASP A 68 -18.53 17.60 -5.03
C ASP A 68 -19.55 16.59 -4.49
N GLU A 69 -20.53 16.20 -5.29
CA GLU A 69 -21.60 15.25 -4.97
C GLU A 69 -21.16 13.78 -5.02
N ASP A 70 -19.98 13.49 -5.58
CA ASP A 70 -19.49 12.12 -5.70
C ASP A 70 -19.33 11.49 -4.31
N MET A 71 -19.86 10.28 -4.15
CA MET A 71 -19.85 9.58 -2.87
C MET A 71 -18.49 8.96 -2.60
N VAL A 72 -17.98 9.16 -1.39
CA VAL A 72 -16.74 8.56 -0.89
C VAL A 72 -16.99 7.86 0.43
N LEU A 73 -16.24 6.79 0.67
CA LEU A 73 -16.17 6.10 1.95
C LEU A 73 -14.84 6.43 2.59
N ILE A 74 -14.88 7.08 3.76
CA ILE A 74 -13.69 7.40 4.53
C ILE A 74 -13.56 6.36 5.64
N SER A 75 -12.50 5.58 5.59
CA SER A 75 -12.10 4.67 6.66
C SER A 75 -10.94 5.23 7.46
N GLU A 76 -10.74 4.73 8.68
CA GLU A 76 -9.56 5.02 9.50
C GLU A 76 -9.32 6.53 9.71
N ILE A 77 -10.39 7.28 10.02
CA ILE A 77 -10.36 8.76 10.16
C ILE A 77 -9.32 9.20 11.19
N ASP A 78 -9.26 8.51 12.33
CA ASP A 78 -8.31 8.83 13.38
C ASP A 78 -6.87 8.61 12.92
N PHE A 79 -6.60 7.55 12.14
CA PHE A 79 -5.28 7.36 11.52
C PHE A 79 -4.93 8.55 10.61
N ILE A 80 -5.85 8.95 9.72
CA ILE A 80 -5.61 10.07 8.79
C ILE A 80 -5.30 11.36 9.56
N ARG A 81 -6.07 11.67 10.60
CA ARG A 81 -5.85 12.86 11.44
C ARG A 81 -4.53 12.81 12.20
N ASN A 82 -4.22 11.69 12.84
CA ASN A 82 -2.98 11.52 13.59
C ASN A 82 -1.76 11.59 12.66
N VAL A 83 -1.81 10.95 11.49
CA VAL A 83 -0.74 11.02 10.49
C VAL A 83 -0.59 12.43 9.95
N SER A 84 -1.67 13.15 9.63
CA SER A 84 -1.59 14.55 9.21
C SER A 84 -0.87 15.40 10.24
N SER A 85 -1.24 15.26 11.51
CA SER A 85 -0.58 15.97 12.61
C SER A 85 0.91 15.60 12.69
N ILE A 86 1.27 14.32 12.54
CA ILE A 86 2.68 13.90 12.53
C ILE A 86 3.45 14.58 11.40
N ILE A 87 2.96 14.49 10.15
CA ILE A 87 3.69 14.97 8.98
C ILE A 87 3.86 16.49 8.96
N ASP A 88 2.93 17.25 9.56
CA ASP A 88 3.03 18.70 9.70
C ASP A 88 4.27 19.15 10.51
N HIS A 89 4.85 18.26 11.33
CA HIS A 89 6.06 18.54 12.12
C HIS A 89 7.36 18.17 11.41
N TYR A 90 7.30 17.55 10.23
CA TYR A 90 8.49 17.11 9.50
C TYR A 90 8.83 18.03 8.33
N SER A 91 10.12 18.19 8.06
CA SER A 91 10.57 18.99 6.93
C SER A 91 10.13 18.39 5.58
N PRO A 92 9.89 19.19 4.54
CA PRO A 92 9.64 18.69 3.19
C PRO A 92 10.73 17.72 2.69
N ARG A 93 11.98 17.93 3.11
CA ARG A 93 13.10 17.03 2.79
C ARG A 93 12.88 15.63 3.39
N THR A 94 12.53 15.56 4.68
CA THR A 94 12.28 14.28 5.36
C THR A 94 11.10 13.54 4.73
N LEU A 95 10.00 14.26 4.46
CA LEU A 95 8.83 13.68 3.80
C LEU A 95 9.16 13.17 2.38
N GLN A 96 9.93 13.93 1.60
CA GLN A 96 10.37 13.51 0.27
C GLN A 96 11.26 12.27 0.32
N ASN A 97 12.23 12.24 1.24
CA ASN A 97 13.10 11.08 1.44
C ASN A 97 12.30 9.84 1.82
N TYR A 98 11.33 10.00 2.72
CA TYR A 98 10.43 8.93 3.12
C TYR A 98 9.63 8.38 1.92
N LEU A 99 8.99 9.26 1.14
CA LEU A 99 8.21 8.84 -0.04
C LEU A 99 9.07 8.14 -1.10
N VAL A 100 10.28 8.64 -1.36
CA VAL A 100 11.24 8.01 -2.29
C VAL A 100 11.67 6.64 -1.77
N TRP A 101 11.93 6.53 -0.47
CA TRP A 101 12.29 5.25 0.14
C TRP A 101 11.16 4.22 0.02
N ARG A 102 9.91 4.60 0.29
CA ARG A 102 8.73 3.74 0.10
C ARG A 102 8.60 3.28 -1.36
N PHE A 103 8.86 4.17 -2.32
CA PHE A 103 8.87 3.82 -3.73
C PHE A 103 9.99 2.83 -4.09
N ILE A 104 11.23 3.08 -3.63
CA ILE A 104 12.37 2.18 -3.87
C ILE A 104 12.09 0.80 -3.30
N LEU A 105 11.60 0.71 -2.06
CA LEU A 105 11.23 -0.57 -1.42
C LEU A 105 10.21 -1.37 -2.24
N ASN A 106 9.26 -0.69 -2.89
CA ASN A 106 8.25 -1.34 -3.73
C ASN A 106 8.78 -1.78 -5.11
N ARG A 107 9.93 -1.26 -5.55
CA ARG A 107 10.51 -1.53 -6.87
C ARG A 107 11.79 -2.37 -6.82
N VAL A 108 12.38 -2.54 -5.64
CA VAL A 108 13.70 -3.17 -5.45
C VAL A 108 13.79 -4.58 -6.05
N ASP A 109 12.68 -5.34 -6.06
CA ASP A 109 12.64 -6.70 -6.62
C ASP A 109 12.78 -6.72 -8.16
N GLN A 110 12.43 -5.61 -8.81
CA GLN A 110 12.58 -5.41 -10.26
C GLN A 110 13.88 -4.71 -10.64
N MET A 111 14.72 -4.37 -9.66
CA MET A 111 16.02 -3.73 -9.90
C MET A 111 17.13 -4.78 -10.11
N PRO A 112 18.30 -4.39 -10.65
CA PRO A 112 19.46 -5.27 -10.79
C PRO A 112 19.86 -5.96 -9.47
N LYS A 113 20.51 -7.12 -9.59
CA LYS A 113 20.83 -8.02 -8.48
C LYS A 113 21.49 -7.35 -7.26
N ARG A 114 22.32 -6.32 -7.47
CA ARG A 114 22.95 -5.55 -6.39
C ARG A 114 21.95 -4.95 -5.40
N PHE A 115 20.80 -4.47 -5.87
CA PHE A 115 19.77 -3.88 -5.02
C PHE A 115 18.95 -4.97 -4.30
N GLN A 116 18.68 -6.08 -4.99
CA GLN A 116 18.01 -7.23 -4.39
C GLN A 116 18.84 -7.80 -3.24
N ILE A 117 20.17 -7.91 -3.38
CA ILE A 117 21.07 -8.37 -2.32
C ILE A 117 20.96 -7.48 -1.06
N ILE A 118 20.88 -6.16 -1.22
CA ILE A 118 20.69 -5.24 -0.09
C ILE A 118 19.37 -5.53 0.63
N LYS A 119 18.27 -5.72 -0.11
CA LYS A 119 16.98 -6.11 0.47
C LYS A 119 17.07 -7.46 1.20
N GLN A 120 17.76 -8.45 0.63
CA GLN A 120 17.93 -9.77 1.24
C GLN A 120 18.70 -9.69 2.56
N ASN A 121 19.73 -8.85 2.65
CA ASN A 121 20.44 -8.63 3.90
C ASN A 121 19.52 -8.06 4.99
N PHE A 122 18.65 -7.11 4.63
CA PHE A 122 17.64 -6.59 5.54
C PHE A 122 16.61 -7.65 5.95
N LEU A 123 16.06 -8.40 5.00
CA LEU A 123 15.09 -9.46 5.26
C LEU A 123 15.68 -10.59 6.12
N LYS A 124 16.95 -10.93 5.94
CA LYS A 124 17.64 -11.91 6.78
C LYS A 124 17.61 -11.52 8.26
N VAL A 125 17.81 -10.23 8.56
CA VAL A 125 17.71 -9.71 9.94
C VAL A 125 16.25 -9.69 10.41
N LEU A 126 15.32 -9.28 9.56
CA LEU A 126 13.91 -9.11 9.93
C LEU A 126 13.16 -10.43 10.14
N THR A 127 13.39 -11.42 9.28
CA THR A 127 12.60 -12.66 9.23
C THR A 127 13.42 -13.93 9.42
N GLY A 128 14.75 -13.83 9.49
CA GLY A 128 15.63 -15.00 9.54
C GLY A 128 15.75 -15.75 8.21
N ALA A 129 15.19 -15.22 7.11
CA ALA A 129 15.25 -15.86 5.80
C ALA A 129 16.69 -15.93 5.28
N ASN A 130 17.20 -17.16 5.10
CA ASN A 130 18.59 -17.40 4.68
C ASN A 130 18.77 -17.46 3.15
N SER A 131 17.69 -17.51 2.37
CA SER A 131 17.76 -17.61 0.91
C SER A 131 16.62 -16.86 0.24
N GLN A 132 16.92 -16.28 -0.93
CA GLN A 132 15.92 -15.70 -1.80
C GLN A 132 15.10 -16.83 -2.44
N GLN A 133 13.79 -16.63 -2.57
CA GLN A 133 12.92 -17.51 -3.36
C GLN A 133 13.49 -17.71 -4.77
N SER A 134 13.35 -18.92 -5.32
CA SER A 134 13.85 -19.18 -6.68
C SER A 134 13.17 -18.27 -7.69
N ARG A 135 13.92 -17.85 -8.72
CA ARG A 135 13.42 -16.91 -9.74
C ARG A 135 12.16 -17.44 -10.43
N THR A 136 12.09 -18.75 -10.66
CA THR A 136 10.92 -19.40 -11.25
C THR A 136 9.67 -19.20 -10.41
N ILE A 137 9.76 -19.40 -9.08
CA ILE A 137 8.61 -19.21 -8.20
C ILE A 137 8.27 -17.73 -8.05
N GLU A 138 9.28 -16.86 -7.96
CA GLU A 138 9.08 -15.40 -7.94
C GLU A 138 8.31 -14.92 -9.18
N CYS A 139 8.72 -15.35 -10.37
CA CYS A 139 8.06 -14.99 -11.63
C CYS A 139 6.65 -15.59 -11.73
N ALA A 140 6.46 -16.85 -11.31
CA ALA A 140 5.14 -17.47 -11.30
C ALA A 140 4.18 -16.71 -10.37
N ASN A 141 4.64 -16.35 -9.17
CA ASN A 141 3.87 -15.55 -8.22
C ASN A 141 3.55 -14.16 -8.78
N PHE A 142 4.53 -13.48 -9.38
CA PHE A 142 4.33 -12.17 -10.00
C PHE A 142 3.22 -12.22 -11.06
N VAL A 143 3.29 -13.17 -12.01
CA VAL A 143 2.24 -13.30 -13.04
C VAL A 143 0.91 -13.68 -12.41
N ASN A 144 0.89 -14.54 -11.40
CA ASN A 144 -0.34 -14.91 -10.69
C ASN A 144 -0.97 -13.70 -9.96
N THR A 145 -0.19 -12.79 -9.40
CA THR A 145 -0.70 -11.57 -8.75
C THR A 145 -1.41 -10.64 -9.73
N TYR A 146 -0.88 -10.45 -10.94
CA TYR A 146 -1.43 -9.50 -11.92
C TYR A 146 -2.41 -10.13 -12.92
N MET A 147 -2.31 -11.44 -13.13
CA MET A 147 -3.07 -12.18 -14.16
C MET A 147 -3.70 -13.45 -13.58
N ALA A 148 -4.19 -13.37 -12.34
CA ALA A 148 -4.73 -14.51 -11.57
C ALA A 148 -5.73 -15.35 -12.38
N PHE A 149 -6.66 -14.73 -13.11
CA PHE A 149 -7.65 -15.44 -13.92
C PHE A 149 -7.03 -16.20 -15.10
N ALA A 150 -6.03 -15.62 -15.77
CA ALA A 150 -5.35 -16.29 -16.88
C ALA A 150 -4.53 -17.49 -16.37
N VAL A 151 -3.82 -17.32 -15.25
CA VAL A 151 -3.08 -18.40 -14.60
C VAL A 151 -4.03 -19.49 -14.09
N ALA A 152 -5.16 -19.12 -13.48
CA ALA A 152 -6.18 -20.05 -13.01
C ALA A 152 -6.77 -20.87 -14.16
N LYS A 153 -7.07 -20.24 -15.31
CA LYS A 153 -7.52 -20.96 -16.52
C LYS A 153 -6.51 -22.01 -16.96
N LEU A 154 -5.23 -21.65 -17.06
CA LEU A 154 -4.17 -22.60 -17.44
C LEU A 154 -4.03 -23.73 -16.41
N TYR A 155 -4.17 -23.42 -15.12
CA TYR A 155 -4.13 -24.42 -14.05
C TYR A 155 -5.29 -25.41 -14.16
N ILE A 156 -6.53 -24.93 -14.30
CA ILE A 156 -7.73 -25.76 -14.45
C ILE A 156 -7.60 -26.67 -15.66
N GLN A 157 -7.22 -26.12 -16.83
CA GLN A 157 -7.05 -26.89 -18.07
C GLN A 157 -6.03 -28.04 -17.95
N LYS A 158 -5.04 -27.90 -17.06
CA LYS A 158 -3.93 -28.85 -16.94
C LYS A 158 -4.10 -29.83 -15.79
N TYR A 159 -4.71 -29.41 -14.68
CA TYR A 159 -4.68 -30.15 -13.42
C TYR A 159 -6.08 -30.45 -12.85
N PHE A 160 -7.15 -29.89 -13.41
CA PHE A 160 -8.51 -30.13 -12.92
C PHE A 160 -9.25 -31.05 -13.88
N ASP A 161 -9.58 -32.26 -13.42
CA ASP A 161 -10.45 -33.19 -14.14
C ASP A 161 -11.90 -32.71 -14.07
N GLU A 162 -12.63 -32.69 -15.19
CA GLU A 162 -14.03 -32.27 -15.25
C GLU A 162 -14.92 -33.05 -14.27
N ASN A 163 -14.55 -34.30 -13.95
CA ASN A 163 -15.27 -35.13 -13.00
C ASN A 163 -15.23 -34.59 -11.56
N ALA A 164 -14.23 -33.79 -11.18
CA ALA A 164 -14.14 -33.17 -9.87
C ALA A 164 -15.18 -32.04 -9.69
N ARG A 165 -15.76 -31.52 -10.77
CA ARG A 165 -16.80 -30.47 -10.71
C ARG A 165 -18.13 -30.99 -10.19
N ASN A 166 -18.45 -32.26 -10.49
CA ASN A 166 -19.72 -32.90 -10.15
C ASN A 166 -19.78 -33.45 -8.71
N GLN A 167 -18.68 -33.40 -7.96
CA GLN A 167 -18.61 -33.85 -6.56
C GLN A 167 -18.71 -32.71 -5.54
N VAL A 168 -18.73 -31.46 -6.00
CA VAL A 168 -18.73 -30.25 -5.15
C VAL A 168 -19.93 -29.35 -5.45
N SER A 169 -20.94 -29.87 -6.15
CA SER A 169 -22.26 -29.25 -6.34
C SER A 169 -23.31 -30.08 -5.59
#